data_AF-S1R853-F1
#
_entry.id   AF-S1R853-F1
#
_cell.length_a   1.000
_cell.length_b   1.000
_cell.length_c   1.000
_cell.angle_alpha   90.00
_cell.angle_beta   90.00
_cell.angle_gamma   90.00
#
_symmetry.space_group_name_H-M   'P 1'
#
loop_
_entity.id
_entity.type
_entity.pdbx_description
1 polymer ?
#
loop_
_entity_poly.entity_id
_entity_poly.type
_entity_poly.pdbx_seq_one_letter_code
_entity_poly.pdbx_strand_id
1 'polypeptide(L)'
;MKMIDVLNMMTEGKIKDQTILEIYQPIDKLCTYTFNGKFKAFYSNTKYRRELGGYFKISGDFLNYEVELIPPEPKKYLVKFNMRGWKEHFRYLNYYKKNDSIEINSKRCTDSAKTHFTKDELQSIQPVREFLEDMEGKYELIEVDECD
;
A
#
# COMPACT_ATOMS: atom_id res chain seq x y z
N MET A 1 4.57 10.23 17.99
CA MET A 1 6.00 10.60 17.75
C MET A 1 6.07 12.11 17.59
N LYS A 2 7.24 12.73 17.64
CA LYS A 2 7.32 14.19 17.48
C LYS A 2 7.50 14.58 16.01
N MET A 3 7.03 15.78 15.65
CA MET A 3 7.22 16.32 14.30
C MET A 3 8.69 16.36 13.88
N ILE A 4 9.61 16.65 14.81
CA ILE A 4 11.05 16.62 14.52
C ILE A 4 11.52 15.24 14.03
N ASP A 5 10.95 14.15 14.56
CA ASP A 5 11.28 12.80 14.13
C ASP A 5 10.84 12.56 12.68
N VAL A 6 9.67 13.08 12.30
CA VAL A 6 9.16 13.00 10.92
C VAL A 6 10.07 13.78 9.96
N LEU A 7 10.50 14.98 10.33
CA LEU A 7 11.43 15.76 9.50
C LEU A 7 12.78 15.05 9.34
N ASN A 8 13.30 14.44 10.40
CA ASN A 8 14.51 13.61 10.33
C ASN A 8 14.30 12.41 9.38
N MET A 9 13.22 11.65 9.53
CA MET A 9 12.91 10.52 8.64
C MET A 9 12.76 10.94 7.17
N MET A 10 12.22 12.15 6.93
CA MET A 10 12.10 12.72 5.60
C MET A 10 13.49 13.01 4.99
N THR A 11 14.40 13.60 5.77
CA THR A 11 15.79 13.88 5.33
C THR A 11 16.58 12.61 5.06
N GLU A 12 16.33 11.53 5.80
CA GLU A 12 16.93 10.22 5.61
C GLU A 12 16.29 9.41 4.46
N GLY A 13 15.23 9.92 3.84
CA GLY A 13 14.52 9.23 2.76
C GLY A 13 13.74 7.99 3.21
N LYS A 14 13.38 7.88 4.50
CA LYS A 14 12.68 6.72 5.07
C LYS A 14 11.16 6.75 4.89
N ILE A 15 10.59 7.88 4.48
CA ILE A 15 9.15 8.04 4.26
C ILE A 15 8.76 7.55 2.87
N LYS A 16 7.82 6.59 2.81
CA LYS A 16 7.32 6.02 1.57
C LYS A 16 6.33 6.96 0.90
N ASP A 17 6.23 6.90 -0.43
CA ASP A 17 5.19 7.64 -1.15
C ASP A 17 3.79 7.24 -0.65
N GLN A 18 2.87 8.20 -0.60
CA GLN A 18 1.52 8.04 -0.05
C GLN A 18 1.44 7.77 1.47
N THR A 19 2.54 7.86 2.23
CA THR A 19 2.45 7.89 3.71
C THR A 19 1.60 9.07 4.16
N ILE A 20 0.67 8.82 5.09
CA ILE A 20 -0.17 9.86 5.70
C ILE A 20 0.50 10.34 6.99
N LEU A 21 0.53 11.66 7.17
CA LEU A 21 0.94 12.35 8.40
C LEU A 21 -0.30 12.96 9.05
N GLU A 22 -0.54 12.55 10.28
CA GLU A 22 -1.58 13.08 11.13
C GLU A 22 -0.98 13.99 12.20
N ILE A 23 -1.46 15.23 12.26
CA ILE A 23 -1.00 16.24 13.21
C ILE A 23 -2.13 16.56 14.18
N TYR A 24 -1.91 16.28 15.46
CA TYR A 24 -2.85 16.55 16.54
C TYR A 24 -2.59 17.96 17.09
N GLN A 25 -3.39 18.93 16.65
CA GLN A 25 -3.26 20.30 17.14
C GLN A 25 -3.91 20.45 18.54
N PRO A 26 -3.43 21.39 19.38
CA PRO A 26 -3.98 21.65 20.71
C PRO A 26 -5.47 22.06 20.77
N ILE A 27 -6.10 22.34 19.63
CA ILE A 27 -7.52 22.70 19.50
C ILE A 27 -8.39 21.51 19.07
N ASP A 28 -7.95 20.28 19.36
CA ASP A 28 -8.58 19.00 18.96
C ASP A 28 -8.84 18.86 17.45
N LYS A 29 -8.07 19.59 16.63
CA LYS A 29 -8.17 19.51 15.18
C LYS A 29 -7.11 18.57 14.62
N LEU A 30 -7.57 17.44 14.12
CA LEU A 30 -6.75 16.52 13.32
C LEU A 30 -6.53 17.10 11.93
N CYS A 31 -5.27 17.29 11.55
CA CYS A 31 -4.90 17.67 10.20
C CYS A 31 -4.15 16.53 9.51
N THR A 32 -4.61 16.11 8.34
CA THR A 32 -4.03 15.02 7.56
C THR A 32 -3.30 15.55 6.33
N TYR A 33 -2.09 15.03 6.12
CA TYR A 33 -1.24 15.35 4.98
C TYR A 33 -0.73 14.06 4.33
N THR A 34 -0.62 14.03 3.01
CA THR A 34 -0.07 12.88 2.28
C THR A 34 1.31 13.21 1.74
N PHE A 35 2.26 12.32 1.97
CA PHE A 35 3.62 12.44 1.47
C PHE A 35 3.63 12.22 -0.04
N ASN A 36 4.20 13.18 -0.77
CA ASN A 36 4.47 13.05 -2.18
C ASN A 36 5.96 12.71 -2.38
N GLY A 37 6.23 11.48 -2.78
CA GLY A 37 7.57 10.94 -2.97
C GLY A 37 8.36 11.58 -4.11
N LYS A 38 7.70 12.24 -5.07
CA LYS A 38 8.34 13.01 -6.16
C LYS A 38 8.88 14.33 -5.65
N PHE A 39 8.10 15.05 -4.85
CA PHE A 39 8.47 16.35 -4.31
C PHE A 39 9.13 16.28 -2.92
N LYS A 40 9.15 15.09 -2.31
CA LYS A 40 9.68 14.82 -0.97
C LYS A 40 9.07 15.73 0.09
N ALA A 41 7.77 15.96 0.00
CA ALA A 41 7.05 16.88 0.88
C ALA A 41 5.63 16.39 1.18
N PHE A 42 5.08 16.85 2.31
CA PHE A 42 3.72 16.56 2.75
C PHE A 42 2.73 17.61 2.24
N TYR A 43 1.60 17.16 1.69
CA TYR A 43 0.56 18.03 1.15
C TYR A 43 -0.80 17.75 1.78
N SER A 44 -1.57 18.80 2.03
CA SER A 44 -2.92 18.68 2.61
C SER A 44 -3.86 17.91 1.67
N ASN A 45 -4.73 17.08 2.24
CA ASN A 45 -5.75 16.32 1.50
C ASN A 45 -7.00 17.16 1.19
N THR A 46 -6.85 18.49 1.05
CA THR A 46 -7.97 19.40 0.78
C THR A 46 -8.03 19.77 -0.71
N LYS A 47 -9.17 20.36 -1.14
CA LYS A 47 -9.34 20.92 -2.49
C LYS A 47 -8.22 21.88 -2.89
N TYR A 48 -7.60 22.56 -1.91
CA TYR A 48 -6.45 23.43 -2.11
C TYR A 48 -5.20 22.73 -1.59
N ARG A 49 -4.73 21.74 -2.35
CA ARG A 49 -3.55 20.93 -2.04
C ARG A 49 -2.36 21.86 -1.76
N ARG A 50 -1.97 21.99 -0.50
CA ARG A 50 -0.91 22.91 -0.05
C ARG A 50 0.12 22.15 0.75
N GLU A 51 1.38 22.51 0.53
CA GLU A 51 2.52 21.92 1.21
C GLU A 51 2.51 22.32 2.70
N LEU A 52 2.97 21.42 3.57
CA LEU A 52 2.95 21.54 5.04
C LEU A 52 3.61 22.83 5.54
N GLY A 53 4.80 23.17 5.01
CA GLY A 53 5.53 24.39 5.33
C GLY A 53 4.79 25.68 4.98
N GLY A 54 3.79 25.62 4.10
CA GLY A 54 2.88 26.74 3.82
C GLY A 54 1.84 27.01 4.93
N TYR A 55 1.64 26.08 5.87
CA TYR A 55 0.66 26.21 6.96
C TYR A 55 1.28 26.37 8.34
N PHE A 56 2.50 25.87 8.53
CA PHE A 56 3.15 25.88 9.83
C PHE A 56 4.46 26.65 9.78
N LYS A 57 4.63 27.56 10.75
CA LYS A 57 5.93 28.15 11.03
C LYS A 57 6.80 27.11 11.73
N ILE A 58 8.00 26.88 11.21
CA ILE A 58 8.99 26.04 11.91
C ILE A 58 9.37 26.75 13.22
N SER A 59 8.95 26.17 14.34
CA SER A 59 9.17 26.67 15.70
C SER A 59 9.41 25.51 16.66
N GLY A 60 9.94 25.79 17.86
CA GLY A 60 10.09 24.78 18.90
C GLY A 60 8.78 24.05 19.22
N ASP A 61 7.66 24.77 19.27
CA ASP A 61 6.35 24.17 19.52
C ASP A 61 5.95 23.21 18.39
N PHE A 62 6.07 23.65 17.13
CA PHE A 62 5.74 22.82 15.96
C PHE A 62 6.58 21.54 15.93
N LEU A 63 7.89 21.64 16.19
CA LEU A 63 8.80 20.50 16.24
C LEU A 63 8.42 19.48 17.33
N ASN A 64 7.73 19.93 18.38
CA ASN A 64 7.27 19.12 19.50
C ASN A 64 5.80 18.67 19.40
N TYR A 65 5.10 18.94 18.30
CA TYR A 65 3.75 18.42 18.08
C TYR A 65 3.75 16.89 18.09
N GLU A 66 2.74 16.32 18.76
CA GLU A 66 2.45 14.90 18.62
C GLU A 66 1.85 14.63 17.25
N VAL A 67 2.46 13.67 16.56
CA VAL A 67 2.09 13.27 15.22
C VAL A 67 2.12 11.76 15.08
N GLU A 68 1.42 11.28 14.07
CA GLU A 68 1.40 9.88 13.66
C GLU A 68 1.70 9.77 12.16
N LEU A 69 2.50 8.77 11.80
CA LEU A 69 2.77 8.41 10.41
C LEU A 69 2.08 7.09 10.11
N ILE A 70 1.08 7.12 9.24
CA ILE A 70 0.37 5.94 8.76
C ILE A 70 1.01 5.54 7.43
N PRO A 71 1.75 4.42 7.37
CA PRO A 71 2.35 3.95 6.12
C PRO A 71 1.25 3.67 5.09
N PRO A 72 1.55 3.79 3.78
CA PRO A 72 0.58 3.42 2.76
C PRO A 72 0.21 1.94 2.89
N GLU A 73 -1.03 1.60 2.55
CA GLU A 73 -1.42 0.20 2.45
C GLU A 73 -0.51 -0.54 1.47
N PRO A 74 -0.10 -1.79 1.78
CA PRO A 74 0.66 -2.59 0.84
C PRO A 74 -0.12 -2.78 -0.46
N LYS A 75 0.53 -2.45 -1.58
CA LYS A 75 -0.02 -2.71 -2.92
C LYS A 75 -0.39 -4.18 -3.06
N LYS A 76 -1.58 -4.42 -3.62
CA LYS A 76 -2.09 -5.75 -3.91
C LYS A 76 -1.97 -6.04 -5.39
N TYR A 77 -1.81 -7.32 -5.71
CA TYR A 77 -1.57 -7.81 -7.06
C TYR A 77 -2.51 -8.97 -7.35
N LEU A 78 -3.07 -8.96 -8.56
CA LEU A 78 -3.59 -10.16 -9.22
C LEU A 78 -2.44 -10.89 -9.89
N VAL A 79 -2.36 -12.20 -9.72
CA VAL A 79 -1.44 -13.04 -10.50
C VAL A 79 -2.21 -13.57 -11.72
N LYS A 80 -1.80 -13.18 -12.92
CA LYS A 80 -2.40 -13.66 -14.17
C LYS A 80 -1.43 -14.56 -14.92
N PHE A 81 -1.89 -15.73 -15.35
CA PHE A 81 -1.10 -16.70 -16.11
C PHE A 81 -1.26 -16.49 -17.62
N ASN A 82 -0.13 -16.59 -18.31
CA ASN A 82 -0.02 -16.40 -19.76
C ASN A 82 0.05 -17.75 -20.49
N MET A 83 -0.93 -18.63 -20.23
CA MET A 83 -1.02 -19.95 -20.88
C MET A 83 -1.91 -19.91 -22.14
N ARG A 84 -1.42 -20.53 -23.23
CA ARG A 84 -2.19 -20.66 -24.47
C ARG A 84 -3.43 -21.54 -24.25
N GLY A 85 -4.54 -21.18 -24.89
CA GLY A 85 -5.78 -21.98 -24.89
C GLY A 85 -6.72 -21.71 -23.71
N TRP A 86 -6.33 -20.91 -22.72
CA TRP A 86 -7.23 -20.55 -21.62
C TRP A 86 -8.16 -19.39 -22.00
N LYS A 87 -9.40 -19.39 -21.51
CA LYS A 87 -10.26 -18.19 -21.64
C LYS A 87 -9.70 -17.08 -20.76
N GLU A 88 -9.72 -15.83 -21.23
CA GLU A 88 -9.07 -14.69 -20.57
C GLU A 88 -9.48 -14.51 -19.11
N HIS A 89 -10.74 -14.79 -18.78
CA HIS A 89 -11.24 -14.64 -17.42
C HIS A 89 -10.80 -15.76 -16.48
N PHE A 90 -10.36 -16.93 -16.95
CA PHE A 90 -9.99 -18.08 -16.11
C PHE A 90 -8.47 -18.26 -15.99
N ARG A 91 -7.74 -17.14 -15.87
CA ARG A 91 -6.27 -17.14 -15.84
C ARG A 91 -5.69 -16.59 -14.55
N TYR A 92 -6.48 -16.44 -13.50
CA TYR A 92 -6.02 -15.78 -12.26
C TYR A 92 -5.81 -16.79 -11.14
N LEU A 93 -4.76 -16.55 -10.34
CA LEU A 93 -4.49 -17.35 -9.14
C LEU A 93 -5.52 -17.07 -8.05
N ASN A 94 -6.17 -18.12 -7.56
CA ASN A 94 -7.06 -18.08 -6.42
C ASN A 94 -6.52 -19.02 -5.33
N TYR A 95 -6.33 -18.50 -4.12
CA TYR A 95 -5.92 -19.28 -2.96
C TYR A 95 -7.11 -19.50 -2.01
N TYR A 96 -7.44 -20.76 -1.75
CA TYR A 96 -8.55 -21.16 -0.89
C TYR A 96 -8.05 -21.54 0.50
N LYS A 97 -8.10 -20.58 1.43
CA LYS A 97 -7.59 -20.73 2.81
C LYS A 97 -8.13 -21.95 3.55
N LYS A 98 -9.38 -22.35 3.30
CA LYS A 98 -10.04 -23.45 4.01
C LYS A 98 -9.36 -24.80 3.77
N ASN A 99 -8.87 -25.01 2.55
CA ASN A 99 -8.33 -26.28 2.10
C ASN A 99 -6.85 -26.17 1.71
N ASP A 100 -6.22 -25.02 1.97
CA ASP A 100 -4.84 -24.70 1.63
C ASP A 100 -4.50 -25.01 0.15
N SER A 101 -5.38 -24.65 -0.77
CA SER A 101 -5.30 -25.04 -2.18
C SER A 101 -5.23 -23.86 -3.14
N ILE A 102 -4.55 -24.07 -4.27
CA ILE A 102 -4.47 -23.13 -5.39
C ILE A 102 -5.36 -23.61 -6.51
N GLU A 103 -6.19 -22.72 -7.04
CA GLU A 103 -6.91 -22.93 -8.28
C GLU A 103 -6.65 -21.77 -9.22
N ILE A 104 -6.65 -22.07 -10.52
CA ILE A 104 -6.65 -21.02 -11.52
C ILE A 104 -8.05 -20.86 -12.08
N ASN A 105 -8.63 -19.70 -11.81
CA ASN A 105 -10.03 -19.45 -12.10
C ASN A 105 -10.25 -17.95 -12.37
N SER A 106 -11.51 -17.51 -12.26
CA SER A 106 -11.89 -16.12 -12.37
C SER A 106 -11.39 -15.29 -11.21
N LYS A 107 -11.13 -14.01 -11.48
CA LYS A 107 -10.76 -13.00 -10.48
C LYS A 107 -11.85 -12.69 -9.44
N ARG A 108 -12.92 -13.48 -9.36
CA ARG A 108 -14.02 -13.25 -8.41
C ARG A 108 -13.51 -13.46 -7.00
N CYS A 109 -13.52 -12.39 -6.22
CA CYS A 109 -13.30 -12.46 -4.78
C CYS A 109 -14.53 -13.10 -4.14
N THR A 110 -14.34 -14.17 -3.40
CA THR A 110 -15.37 -14.77 -2.53
C THR A 110 -14.80 -14.86 -1.13
N ASP A 111 -15.65 -14.98 -0.10
CA ASP A 111 -15.18 -15.14 1.29
C ASP A 111 -14.22 -16.34 1.46
N SER A 112 -14.36 -17.33 0.59
CA SER A 112 -13.55 -18.55 0.56
C SER A 112 -12.28 -18.47 -0.29
N ALA A 113 -12.14 -17.48 -1.18
CA ALA A 113 -11.08 -17.41 -2.18
C ALA A 113 -10.37 -16.05 -2.16
N LYS A 114 -9.06 -16.11 -1.91
CA LYS A 114 -8.18 -14.95 -2.00
C LYS A 114 -7.64 -14.83 -3.42
N THR A 115 -7.89 -13.69 -4.06
CA THR A 115 -7.44 -13.40 -5.43
C THR A 115 -6.40 -12.29 -5.50
N HIS A 116 -6.34 -11.44 -4.49
CA HIS A 116 -5.42 -10.30 -4.39
C HIS A 116 -4.36 -10.55 -3.33
N PHE A 117 -3.09 -10.35 -3.68
CA PHE A 117 -1.96 -10.66 -2.82
C PHE A 117 -1.01 -9.49 -2.71
N THR A 118 -0.48 -9.22 -1.52
CA THR A 118 0.72 -8.39 -1.39
C THR A 118 1.95 -9.19 -1.85
N LYS A 119 3.07 -8.51 -2.14
CA LYS A 119 4.32 -9.21 -2.46
C LYS A 119 4.77 -10.15 -1.34
N ASP A 120 4.60 -9.74 -0.10
CA ASP A 120 4.95 -10.55 1.06
C ASP A 120 4.09 -11.82 1.14
N GLU A 121 2.81 -11.72 0.78
CA GLU A 121 1.89 -12.87 0.74
C GLU A 121 2.22 -13.86 -0.37
N LEU A 122 2.67 -13.37 -1.53
CA LEU A 122 3.16 -14.23 -2.62
C LEU A 122 4.39 -15.07 -2.20
N GLN A 123 5.13 -14.63 -1.17
CA GLN A 123 6.31 -15.33 -0.65
C GLN A 123 6.04 -16.13 0.63
N SER A 124 5.13 -15.67 1.48
CA SER A 124 4.88 -16.27 2.80
C SER A 124 3.80 -17.35 2.79
N ILE A 125 2.88 -17.34 1.83
CA ILE A 125 1.88 -18.41 1.70
C ILE A 125 2.54 -19.56 0.94
N GLN A 126 2.91 -20.63 1.66
CA GLN A 126 3.67 -21.76 1.12
C GLN A 126 3.13 -22.32 -0.21
N PRO A 127 1.84 -22.71 -0.33
CA PRO A 127 1.35 -23.26 -1.60
C PRO A 127 1.31 -22.22 -2.73
N VAL A 128 1.14 -20.93 -2.42
CA VAL A 128 1.23 -19.86 -3.43
C VAL A 128 2.66 -19.76 -3.92
N ARG A 129 3.64 -19.69 -3.00
CA ARG A 129 5.06 -19.57 -3.34
C ARG A 129 5.52 -20.74 -4.20
N GLU A 130 5.31 -21.98 -3.74
CA GLU A 130 5.72 -23.19 -4.46
C GLU A 130 5.07 -23.25 -5.86
N PHE A 131 3.80 -22.90 -5.96
CA PHE A 131 3.11 -22.84 -7.25
C PHE A 131 3.69 -21.78 -8.20
N LEU A 132 4.08 -20.61 -7.68
CA LEU A 132 4.68 -19.55 -8.50
C LEU A 132 6.11 -19.90 -8.93
N GLU A 133 6.87 -20.60 -8.08
CA GLU A 133 8.18 -21.16 -8.43
C GLU A 133 8.05 -22.14 -9.61
N ASP A 134 7.06 -23.05 -9.59
CA ASP A 134 6.78 -23.97 -10.70
C ASP A 134 6.33 -23.26 -12.00
N MET A 135 5.73 -22.08 -11.85
CA MET A 135 5.19 -21.26 -12.93
C MET A 135 6.09 -20.09 -13.32
N GLU A 136 7.35 -20.10 -12.91
CA GLU A 136 8.30 -19.02 -13.18
C GLU A 136 8.32 -18.64 -14.68
N GLY A 137 8.22 -17.34 -14.96
CA GLY A 137 8.18 -16.80 -16.32
C GLY A 137 6.86 -16.98 -17.08
N LYS A 138 5.85 -17.63 -16.49
CA LYS A 138 4.54 -17.90 -17.11
C LYS A 138 3.40 -17.06 -16.53
N TYR A 139 3.71 -16.10 -15.67
CA TYR A 139 2.73 -15.21 -15.06
C TYR A 139 3.16 -13.75 -15.10
N GLU A 140 2.17 -12.86 -14.94
CA GLU A 140 2.33 -11.43 -14.75
C GLU A 140 1.64 -11.00 -13.46
N LEU A 141 2.23 -10.02 -12.77
CA LEU A 141 1.61 -9.37 -11.62
C LEU A 141 0.91 -8.10 -12.11
N ILE A 142 -0.40 -8.04 -11.92
CA ILE A 142 -1.21 -6.87 -12.22
C ILE A 142 -1.50 -6.17 -10.91
N GLU A 143 -0.96 -4.97 -10.74
CA GLU A 143 -1.29 -4.12 -9.60
C GLU A 143 -2.78 -3.75 -9.64
N VAL A 144 -3.45 -3.88 -8.50
CA VAL A 144 -4.84 -3.43 -8.35
C VAL A 144 -4.89 -2.26 -7.38
N ASP A 145 -5.58 -1.21 -7.79
CA ASP A 145 -6.10 -0.23 -6.85
C ASP A 145 -7.24 -0.90 -6.06
N GLU A 146 -7.42 -0.53 -4.79
CA GLU A 146 -8.42 -1.12 -3.89
C GLU A 146 -9.74 -1.40 -4.63
N CYS A 147 -10.21 -2.65 -4.57
CA CYS A 147 -11.47 -3.03 -5.21
C CYS A 147 -12.62 -2.27 -4.55
N ASP A 148 -13.37 -1.49 -5.33
CA ASP A 148 -14.79 -1.20 -5.07
C ASP A 148 -15.60 -2.50 -4.92
#